data_AF-A0A2H4VNV3-F1
#
_entry.id   AF-A0A2H4VNV3-F1
#
_cell.length_a   1.000
_cell.length_b   1.000
_cell.length_c   1.000
_cell.angle_alpha   90.00
_cell.angle_beta   90.00
_cell.angle_gamma   90.00
#
_symmetry.space_group_name_H-M   'P 1'
#
loop_
_entity.id
_entity.type
_entity.pdbx_description
1 polymer ?
#
loop_
_entity_poly.entity_id
_entity_poly.type
_entity_poly.pdbx_seq_one_letter_code
_entity_poly.pdbx_strand_id
1 'polypeptide(L)'
;MGLASSEVSNLRRDRRSKRRKINSTRTLISLENERNLELLKDFWFKINKVEEDGASDAESKIILSHRLIKMPMPSWNDLMWRKQASFLPITFSDKEIITISSFNNCLELLKSIYSKLVDLDTKDREYNSTYASSGVKLSALPRSNRFHEEASGLWDEFGDITIKLIEKGNPLTRDNK
;
A
#
# COMPACT_ATOMS: atom_id res chain seq x y z
N MET A 1 6.15 15.43 -56.85
CA MET A 1 7.11 15.41 -55.72
C MET A 1 6.50 15.70 -54.33
N GLY A 2 5.17 15.93 -54.18
CA GLY A 2 4.58 16.30 -52.88
C GLY A 2 4.25 15.15 -51.90
N LEU A 3 4.08 13.92 -52.38
CA LEU A 3 3.62 12.79 -51.56
C LEU A 3 4.69 12.29 -50.57
N ALA A 4 5.93 12.12 -51.03
CA ALA A 4 7.04 11.65 -50.19
C ALA A 4 7.36 12.61 -49.02
N SER A 5 7.22 13.94 -49.22
CA SER A 5 7.40 14.92 -48.14
C SER A 5 6.28 14.88 -47.10
N SER A 6 5.05 14.63 -47.54
CA SER A 6 3.90 14.48 -46.63
C SER A 6 4.02 13.23 -45.74
N GLU A 7 4.47 12.11 -46.30
CA GLU A 7 4.68 10.86 -45.57
C GLU A 7 5.79 10.98 -44.51
N VAL A 8 6.92 11.59 -44.86
CA VAL A 8 8.04 11.80 -43.93
C VAL A 8 7.65 12.74 -42.79
N SER A 9 6.86 13.79 -43.07
CA SER A 9 6.39 14.71 -42.05
C SER A 9 5.37 14.05 -41.08
N ASN A 10 4.46 13.24 -41.61
CA ASN A 10 3.52 12.44 -40.81
C ASN A 10 4.28 11.44 -39.91
N LEU A 11 5.27 10.74 -40.46
CA LEU A 11 6.08 9.78 -39.71
C LEU A 11 6.88 10.44 -38.56
N ARG A 12 7.40 11.66 -38.78
CA ARG A 12 8.05 12.45 -37.71
C ARG A 12 7.04 12.89 -36.64
N ARG A 13 5.84 13.31 -37.04
CA ARG A 13 4.76 13.71 -36.13
C ARG A 13 4.29 12.54 -35.27
N ASP A 14 4.14 11.36 -35.86
CA ASP A 14 3.72 10.13 -35.17
C ASP A 14 4.78 9.66 -34.17
N ARG A 15 6.07 9.68 -34.56
CA ARG A 15 7.17 9.39 -33.63
C ARG A 15 7.19 10.35 -32.44
N ARG A 16 6.97 11.65 -32.68
CA ARG A 16 6.91 12.65 -31.59
C ARG A 16 5.71 12.43 -30.68
N SER A 17 4.55 12.12 -31.25
CA SER A 17 3.33 11.79 -30.51
C SER A 17 3.53 10.55 -29.63
N LYS A 18 4.12 9.48 -30.18
CA LYS A 18 4.44 8.25 -29.45
C LYS A 18 5.39 8.52 -28.28
N ARG A 19 6.47 9.27 -28.50
CA ARG A 19 7.41 9.67 -27.43
C ARG A 19 6.73 10.46 -26.32
N ARG A 20 5.84 11.41 -26.67
CA ARG A 20 5.08 12.16 -25.66
C ARG A 20 4.18 11.27 -24.82
N LYS A 21 3.50 10.29 -25.46
CA LYS A 21 2.66 9.33 -24.74
C LYS A 21 3.48 8.48 -23.76
N ILE A 22 4.60 7.91 -24.23
CA ILE A 22 5.52 7.13 -23.38
C ILE A 22 5.97 7.97 -22.17
N ASN A 23 6.47 9.18 -22.41
CA ASN A 23 6.95 10.05 -21.33
C ASN A 23 5.82 10.42 -20.37
N SER A 24 4.63 10.75 -20.90
CA SER A 24 3.47 11.09 -20.08
C SER A 24 3.03 9.91 -19.21
N THR A 25 2.93 8.71 -19.75
CA THR A 25 2.54 7.50 -19.01
C THR A 25 3.58 7.20 -17.92
N ARG A 26 4.87 7.29 -18.24
CA ARG A 26 5.96 7.12 -17.26
C ARG A 26 5.87 8.13 -16.12
N THR A 27 5.69 9.41 -16.43
CA THR A 27 5.55 10.46 -15.41
C THR A 27 4.33 10.26 -14.53
N LEU A 28 3.17 9.94 -15.11
CA LEU A 28 1.93 9.74 -14.33
C LEU A 28 2.04 8.58 -13.34
N ILE A 29 2.62 7.45 -13.76
CA ILE A 29 2.83 6.30 -12.88
C ILE A 29 3.90 6.62 -11.82
N SER A 30 4.97 7.34 -12.18
CA SER A 30 5.98 7.77 -11.21
C SER A 30 5.39 8.64 -10.11
N LEU A 31 4.58 9.65 -10.47
CA LEU A 31 3.94 10.55 -9.52
C LEU A 31 2.93 9.82 -8.62
N GLU A 32 2.18 8.87 -9.16
CA GLU A 32 1.28 8.00 -8.38
C GLU A 32 2.06 7.18 -7.34
N ASN A 33 3.16 6.55 -7.75
CA ASN A 33 4.02 5.77 -6.86
C ASN A 33 4.69 6.63 -5.78
N GLU A 34 5.21 7.81 -6.16
CA GLU A 34 5.79 8.79 -5.23
C GLU A 34 4.77 9.22 -4.18
N ARG A 35 3.57 9.62 -4.60
CA ARG A 35 2.50 9.98 -3.67
C ARG A 35 2.15 8.83 -2.73
N ASN A 36 2.02 7.61 -3.25
CA ASN A 36 1.72 6.44 -2.42
C ASN A 36 2.82 6.18 -1.37
N LEU A 37 4.09 6.35 -1.76
CA LEU A 37 5.23 6.22 -0.85
C LEU A 37 5.28 7.31 0.21
N GLU A 38 5.00 8.56 -0.15
CA GLU A 38 4.91 9.67 0.80
C GLU A 38 3.82 9.40 1.84
N LEU A 39 2.64 8.99 1.39
CA LEU A 39 1.54 8.60 2.27
C LEU A 39 1.93 7.43 3.18
N LEU A 40 2.64 6.43 2.67
CA LEU A 40 3.14 5.30 3.46
C LEU A 40 4.14 5.76 4.53
N LYS A 41 5.11 6.61 4.16
CA LYS A 41 6.11 7.15 5.11
C LYS A 41 5.45 7.97 6.20
N ASP A 42 4.54 8.87 5.84
CA ASP A 42 3.80 9.69 6.78
C ASP A 42 2.96 8.85 7.74
N PHE A 43 2.29 7.82 7.21
CA PHE A 43 1.50 6.89 8.00
C PHE A 43 2.38 6.08 8.96
N TRP A 44 3.46 5.49 8.47
CA TRP A 44 4.41 4.73 9.26
C TRP A 44 5.05 5.57 10.37
N PHE A 45 5.46 6.80 10.05
CA PHE A 45 5.99 7.73 11.03
C PHE A 45 4.97 8.05 12.10
N LYS A 46 3.71 8.35 11.73
CA LYS A 46 2.64 8.66 12.68
C LYS A 46 2.31 7.49 13.62
N ILE A 47 2.39 6.25 13.17
CA ILE A 47 2.16 5.08 14.04
C ILE A 47 3.29 4.93 15.05
N ASN A 48 4.54 5.08 14.61
CA ASN A 48 5.72 4.87 15.45
C ASN A 48 6.10 6.08 16.31
N LYS A 49 5.42 7.23 16.14
CA LYS A 49 5.61 8.42 16.97
C LYS A 49 4.87 8.23 18.29
N VAL A 50 5.45 7.57 19.30
CA VAL A 50 5.28 7.85 20.76
C VAL A 50 6.05 6.83 21.62
N GLU A 51 6.65 7.45 22.64
CA GLU A 51 7.32 7.11 23.90
C GLU A 51 7.49 5.65 24.36
N GLU A 52 8.70 5.40 24.87
CA GLU A 52 9.15 4.18 25.57
C GLU A 52 8.29 3.89 26.79
N ASP A 53 7.10 3.32 26.59
CA ASP A 53 6.45 2.57 27.65
C ASP A 53 7.21 1.25 27.81
N GLY A 54 7.70 0.98 29.03
CA GLY A 54 8.47 -0.22 29.40
C GLY A 54 7.69 -1.55 29.33
N ALA A 55 6.80 -1.68 28.35
CA ALA A 55 6.02 -2.88 28.06
C ALA A 55 6.87 -3.95 27.36
N SER A 56 6.49 -5.21 27.55
CA SER A 56 7.07 -6.35 26.82
C SER A 56 6.91 -6.18 25.30
N ASP A 57 7.87 -6.65 24.51
CA ASP A 57 7.87 -6.53 23.04
C ASP A 57 6.55 -7.03 22.41
N ALA A 58 5.97 -8.12 22.93
CA ALA A 58 4.70 -8.65 22.46
C ALA A 58 3.49 -7.75 22.80
N GLU A 59 3.47 -7.15 23.99
CA GLU A 59 2.42 -6.21 24.39
C GLU A 59 2.50 -4.92 23.58
N SER A 60 3.72 -4.44 23.32
CA SER A 60 3.97 -3.29 22.46
C SER A 60 3.44 -3.51 21.04
N LYS A 61 3.61 -4.69 20.45
CA LYS A 61 3.07 -5.02 19.10
C LYS A 61 1.55 -5.01 19.05
N ILE A 62 0.88 -5.49 20.10
CA ILE A 62 -0.58 -5.45 20.21
C ILE A 62 -1.06 -4.00 20.30
N ILE A 63 -0.40 -3.17 21.12
CA ILE A 63 -0.71 -1.74 21.24
C ILE A 63 -0.55 -1.04 19.88
N LEU A 64 0.54 -1.32 19.16
CA LEU A 64 0.80 -0.77 17.83
C LEU A 64 -0.25 -1.23 16.80
N SER A 65 -0.68 -2.49 16.87
CA SER A 65 -1.76 -3.02 16.03
C SER A 65 -3.08 -2.31 16.26
N HIS A 66 -3.44 -2.08 17.53
CA HIS A 66 -4.63 -1.29 17.87
C HIS A 66 -4.50 0.17 17.40
N ARG A 67 -3.31 0.75 17.47
CA ARG A 67 -3.06 2.11 16.97
C ARG A 67 -3.22 2.17 15.45
N LEU A 68 -2.68 1.18 14.74
CA LEU A 68 -2.78 1.07 13.30
C LEU A 68 -4.24 1.11 12.83
N ILE A 69 -5.12 0.29 13.41
CA ILE A 69 -6.55 0.26 13.03
C ILE A 69 -7.35 1.50 13.47
N LYS A 70 -6.86 2.24 14.48
CA LYS A 70 -7.49 3.51 14.90
C LYS A 70 -7.15 4.68 13.99
N MET A 71 -6.09 4.58 13.19
CA MET A 71 -5.74 5.60 12.23
C MET A 71 -6.49 5.40 10.90
N PRO A 72 -6.86 6.48 10.20
CA PRO A 72 -7.45 6.37 8.88
C PRO A 72 -6.44 5.78 7.88
N MET A 73 -6.85 4.74 7.16
CA MET A 73 -6.06 4.12 6.09
C MET A 73 -5.67 5.16 5.03
N PRO A 74 -4.39 5.23 4.62
CA PRO A 74 -4.00 6.10 3.51
C PRO A 74 -4.67 5.71 2.20
N SER A 75 -4.96 6.69 1.36
CA SER A 75 -5.64 6.50 0.07
C SER A 75 -4.68 5.99 -1.02
N TRP A 76 -3.99 4.87 -0.80
CA TRP A 76 -3.15 4.25 -1.82
C TRP A 76 -3.99 3.79 -3.00
N ASN A 77 -3.59 4.13 -4.21
CA ASN A 77 -4.29 3.71 -5.42
C ASN A 77 -3.32 3.47 -6.58
N ASP A 78 -3.77 2.69 -7.55
CA ASP A 78 -3.06 2.29 -8.76
C ASP A 78 -3.86 2.72 -10.01
N LEU A 79 -4.51 3.88 -9.93
CA LEU A 79 -5.45 4.37 -10.94
C LEU A 79 -4.75 4.61 -12.29
N MET A 80 -3.60 5.28 -12.26
CA MET A 80 -2.81 5.57 -13.45
C MET A 80 -2.23 4.29 -14.01
N TRP A 81 -1.74 3.39 -13.15
CA TRP A 81 -1.31 2.06 -13.55
C TRP A 81 -2.40 1.31 -14.34
N ARG A 82 -3.63 1.22 -13.79
CA ARG A 82 -4.76 0.54 -14.45
C ARG A 82 -5.19 1.23 -15.74
N LYS A 83 -5.31 2.57 -15.73
CA LYS A 83 -5.77 3.34 -16.90
C LYS A 83 -4.79 3.28 -18.08
N GLN A 84 -3.51 3.05 -17.79
CA GLN A 84 -2.46 3.01 -18.81
C GLN A 84 -2.05 1.57 -19.19
N ALA A 85 -2.79 0.55 -18.75
CA ALA A 85 -2.47 -0.87 -18.95
C ALA A 85 -2.12 -1.22 -20.41
N SER A 86 -2.86 -0.65 -21.38
CA SER A 86 -2.64 -0.87 -22.81
C SER A 86 -1.35 -0.26 -23.36
N PHE A 87 -0.76 0.71 -22.66
CA PHE A 87 0.48 1.38 -23.05
C PHE A 87 1.71 0.87 -22.30
N LEU A 88 1.54 0.00 -21.29
CA LEU A 88 2.65 -0.51 -20.49
C LEU A 88 3.72 -1.21 -21.33
N PRO A 89 3.39 -2.16 -22.24
CA PRO A 89 4.41 -2.91 -23.01
C PRO A 89 5.23 -2.02 -23.95
N ILE A 90 4.71 -0.83 -24.29
CA ILE A 90 5.38 0.12 -25.18
C ILE A 90 6.18 1.16 -24.36
N THR A 91 5.82 1.35 -23.09
CA THR A 91 6.37 2.40 -22.22
C THR A 91 7.48 1.89 -21.30
N PHE A 92 7.37 0.65 -20.84
CA PHE A 92 8.25 0.05 -19.85
C PHE A 92 8.83 -1.27 -20.36
N SER A 93 10.01 -1.61 -19.87
CA SER A 93 10.57 -2.95 -19.99
C SER A 93 9.79 -3.95 -19.11
N ASP A 94 9.84 -5.24 -19.43
CA ASP A 94 9.18 -6.29 -18.65
C ASP A 94 9.63 -6.27 -17.17
N LYS A 95 10.90 -5.98 -16.92
CA LYS A 95 11.44 -5.84 -15.56
C LYS A 95 10.78 -4.70 -14.80
N GLU A 96 10.61 -3.54 -15.42
CA GLU A 96 9.91 -2.40 -14.81
C GLU A 96 8.43 -2.70 -14.58
N ILE A 97 7.78 -3.40 -15.51
CA ILE A 97 6.38 -3.83 -15.34
C ILE A 97 6.26 -4.73 -14.11
N ILE A 98 7.17 -5.69 -13.94
CA ILE A 98 7.20 -6.59 -12.79
C ILE A 98 7.45 -5.81 -11.49
N THR A 99 8.38 -4.84 -11.47
CA THR A 99 8.69 -4.09 -10.25
C THR A 99 7.54 -3.16 -9.84
N ILE A 100 6.88 -2.49 -10.79
CA ILE A 100 5.71 -1.65 -10.51
C ILE A 100 4.53 -2.51 -10.04
N SER A 101 4.29 -3.65 -10.69
CA SER A 101 3.25 -4.60 -10.27
C SER A 101 3.50 -5.11 -8.86
N SER A 102 4.74 -5.51 -8.55
CA SER A 102 5.13 -5.93 -7.19
C SER A 102 4.93 -4.82 -6.17
N PHE A 103 5.26 -3.57 -6.51
CA PHE A 103 5.04 -2.42 -5.64
C PHE A 103 3.55 -2.23 -5.31
N ASN A 104 2.68 -2.25 -6.34
CA ASN A 104 1.24 -2.12 -6.15
C ASN A 104 0.65 -3.29 -5.36
N ASN A 105 1.12 -4.51 -5.61
CA ASN A 105 0.70 -5.69 -4.84
C ASN A 105 1.06 -5.58 -3.36
N CYS A 106 2.25 -5.07 -3.03
CA CYS A 106 2.62 -4.84 -1.63
C CYS A 106 1.70 -3.81 -0.96
N LEU A 107 1.29 -2.74 -1.65
CA LEU A 107 0.32 -1.78 -1.10
C LEU A 107 -1.05 -2.41 -0.87
N GLU A 108 -1.50 -3.28 -1.77
CA GLU A 108 -2.75 -4.04 -1.58
C GLU A 108 -2.66 -5.05 -0.43
N LEU A 109 -1.51 -5.70 -0.24
CA LEU A 109 -1.27 -6.56 0.93
C LEU A 109 -1.36 -5.78 2.24
N LEU A 110 -0.76 -4.58 2.32
CA LEU A 110 -0.89 -3.72 3.49
C LEU A 110 -2.37 -3.37 3.79
N LYS A 111 -3.18 -3.10 2.75
CA LYS A 111 -4.63 -2.87 2.93
C LYS A 111 -5.35 -4.10 3.43
N SER A 112 -4.99 -5.28 2.92
CA SER A 112 -5.57 -6.55 3.34
C SER A 112 -5.27 -6.84 4.81
N ILE A 113 -4.02 -6.67 5.24
CA ILE A 113 -3.60 -6.84 6.64
C ILE A 113 -4.38 -5.90 7.56
N TYR A 114 -4.46 -4.61 7.20
CA TYR A 114 -5.25 -3.65 7.98
C TYR A 114 -6.72 -4.05 8.07
N SER A 115 -7.33 -4.43 6.94
CA SER A 115 -8.75 -4.82 6.91
C SER A 115 -9.00 -6.06 7.77
N LYS A 116 -8.06 -7.02 7.77
CA LYS A 116 -8.10 -8.19 8.65
C LYS A 116 -8.01 -7.80 10.13
N LEU A 117 -7.11 -6.88 10.48
CA LEU A 117 -7.00 -6.39 11.86
C LEU A 117 -8.27 -5.65 12.32
N VAL A 118 -8.88 -4.85 11.45
CA VAL A 118 -10.16 -4.19 11.74
C VAL A 118 -11.26 -5.23 11.96
N ASP A 119 -11.37 -6.23 11.08
CA ASP A 119 -12.38 -7.30 11.18
C ASP A 119 -12.24 -8.09 12.49
N LEU A 120 -11.00 -8.44 12.88
CA LEU A 120 -10.71 -9.10 14.15
C LEU A 120 -11.13 -8.24 15.36
N ASP A 121 -10.78 -6.94 15.37
CA ASP A 121 -11.17 -6.02 16.46
C ASP A 121 -12.68 -5.83 16.54
N THR A 122 -13.38 -5.75 15.40
CA THR A 122 -14.85 -5.68 15.38
C THR A 122 -15.50 -6.95 15.91
N LYS A 123 -15.02 -8.13 15.49
CA LYS A 123 -15.56 -9.42 15.95
C LYS A 123 -15.34 -9.64 17.45
N ASP A 124 -14.17 -9.28 17.97
CA ASP A 124 -13.88 -9.38 19.40
C ASP A 124 -14.78 -8.43 20.21
N ARG A 125 -15.05 -7.21 19.71
CA ARG A 125 -15.99 -6.27 20.36
C ARG A 125 -17.43 -6.74 20.32
N GLU A 126 -17.89 -7.24 19.18
CA GLU A 126 -19.25 -7.79 19.02
C GLU A 126 -19.47 -8.99 19.94
N TYR A 127 -18.53 -9.93 19.97
CA TYR A 127 -18.58 -11.08 20.86
C TYR A 127 -18.65 -10.62 22.31
N ASN A 128 -17.72 -9.77 22.76
CA ASN A 128 -17.65 -9.35 24.15
C ASN A 128 -18.87 -8.49 24.60
N SER A 129 -19.48 -7.72 23.70
CA SER A 129 -20.69 -6.92 24.01
C SER A 129 -21.98 -7.76 24.10
N THR A 130 -22.10 -8.81 23.29
CA THR A 130 -23.23 -9.74 23.29
C THR A 130 -23.35 -10.52 24.61
N TYR A 131 -22.22 -10.85 25.23
CA TYR A 131 -22.23 -11.55 26.52
C TYR A 131 -22.29 -10.61 27.74
N ALA A 132 -21.81 -9.36 27.62
CA ALA A 132 -21.92 -8.37 28.69
C ALA A 132 -23.38 -7.96 29.00
N SER A 133 -24.27 -8.08 28.01
CA SER A 133 -25.71 -7.78 28.14
C SER A 133 -26.54 -8.92 28.76
N SER A 134 -25.94 -10.11 28.97
CA SER A 134 -26.63 -11.30 29.48
C SER A 134 -26.74 -11.39 31.01
N GLY A 135 -26.24 -10.40 31.77
CA GLY A 135 -26.31 -10.39 33.24
C GLY A 135 -25.43 -11.44 33.94
N VAL A 136 -24.66 -12.23 33.18
CA VAL A 136 -23.69 -13.21 33.69
C VAL A 136 -22.44 -12.48 34.19
N LYS A 137 -21.88 -12.91 35.34
CA LYS A 137 -20.63 -12.36 35.89
C LYS A 137 -19.54 -12.38 34.81
N LEU A 138 -19.10 -11.19 34.38
CA LEU A 138 -18.10 -10.93 33.33
C LEU A 138 -16.78 -11.70 33.48
N SER A 139 -16.47 -12.22 34.66
CA SER A 139 -15.26 -12.99 34.96
C SER A 139 -15.31 -14.47 34.57
N ALA A 140 -16.49 -15.02 34.23
CA ALA A 140 -16.67 -16.45 33.94
C ALA A 140 -16.90 -16.77 32.45
N LEU A 141 -16.99 -15.75 31.60
CA LEU A 141 -17.23 -15.91 30.16
C LEU A 141 -15.91 -15.94 29.39
N PRO A 142 -15.71 -16.89 28.45
CA PRO A 142 -14.52 -16.91 27.61
C PRO A 142 -14.51 -15.63 26.75
N ARG A 143 -13.56 -14.72 26.96
CA ARG A 143 -13.38 -13.56 26.07
C ARG A 143 -12.76 -14.03 24.77
N SER A 144 -13.21 -13.48 23.65
CA SER A 144 -12.46 -13.66 22.40
C SER A 144 -11.16 -12.87 22.50
N ASN A 145 -10.03 -13.58 22.37
CA ASN A 145 -8.68 -13.02 22.36
C ASN A 145 -8.04 -13.17 20.96
N ARG A 146 -8.84 -13.40 19.91
CA ARG A 146 -8.35 -13.66 18.56
C ARG A 146 -7.53 -12.50 18.01
N PHE A 147 -7.91 -11.26 18.33
CA PHE A 147 -7.09 -10.10 18.01
C PHE A 147 -5.72 -10.20 18.68
N HIS A 148 -5.65 -10.47 19.99
CA HIS A 148 -4.38 -10.59 20.71
C HIS A 148 -3.50 -11.74 20.21
N GLU A 149 -4.11 -12.84 19.75
CA GLU A 149 -3.41 -14.00 19.19
C GLU A 149 -2.79 -13.72 17.81
N GLU A 150 -3.52 -13.04 16.91
CA GLU A 150 -3.08 -12.81 15.52
C GLU A 150 -2.39 -11.46 15.29
N ALA A 151 -2.67 -10.45 16.13
CA ALA A 151 -2.24 -9.07 15.87
C ALA A 151 -0.72 -8.91 15.81
N SER A 152 0.03 -9.60 16.69
CA SER A 152 1.49 -9.52 16.68
C SER A 152 2.08 -9.98 15.35
N GLY A 153 1.59 -11.10 14.80
CA GLY A 153 2.09 -11.62 13.53
C GLY A 153 1.72 -10.74 12.34
N LEU A 154 0.49 -10.21 12.34
CA LEU A 154 0.03 -9.27 11.32
C LEU A 154 0.78 -7.93 11.38
N TRP A 155 1.16 -7.48 12.57
CA TRP A 155 1.99 -6.30 12.76
C TRP A 155 3.39 -6.50 12.19
N ASP A 156 4.03 -7.63 12.50
CA ASP A 156 5.37 -7.95 11.98
C ASP A 156 5.35 -7.98 10.44
N GLU A 157 4.35 -8.63 9.83
CA GLU A 157 4.18 -8.66 8.38
C GLU A 157 3.96 -7.26 7.79
N PHE A 158 3.09 -6.45 8.43
CA PHE A 158 2.83 -5.07 8.00
C PHE A 158 4.10 -4.22 8.07
N GLY A 159 4.86 -4.32 9.15
CA GLY A 159 6.11 -3.61 9.36
C GLY A 159 7.17 -4.00 8.33
N ASP A 160 7.36 -5.29 8.11
CA ASP A 160 8.31 -5.83 7.13
C ASP A 160 8.02 -5.33 5.71
N ILE A 161 6.76 -5.39 5.28
CA ILE A 161 6.36 -4.90 3.94
C ILE A 161 6.58 -3.39 3.86
N THR A 162 6.21 -2.65 4.89
CA THR A 162 6.33 -1.18 4.94
C THR A 162 7.78 -0.74 4.84
N ILE A 163 8.67 -1.32 5.66
CA ILE A 163 10.11 -1.01 5.66
C ILE A 163 10.71 -1.34 4.29
N LYS A 164 10.44 -2.53 3.74
CA LYS A 164 10.92 -2.93 2.41
C LYS A 164 10.46 -1.98 1.30
N LEU A 165 9.22 -1.48 1.36
CA LEU A 165 8.71 -0.50 0.39
C LEU A 165 9.42 0.85 0.52
N ILE A 166 9.60 1.34 1.76
CA ILE A 166 10.27 2.61 2.03
C ILE A 166 11.74 2.57 1.59
N GLU A 167 12.46 1.49 1.92
CA GLU A 167 13.84 1.27 1.51
C GLU A 167 13.97 1.15 0.00
N LYS A 168 13.04 0.42 -0.64
CA LYS A 168 13.11 0.23 -2.09
C LYS A 168 12.82 1.52 -2.87
N GLY A 169 11.96 2.37 -2.33
CA GLY A 169 11.56 3.63 -2.95
C GLY A 169 10.73 3.43 -4.22
N ASN A 170 10.59 4.49 -5.01
CA ASN A 170 9.79 4.42 -6.23
C ASN A 170 10.47 3.48 -7.25
N PRO A 171 9.77 2.46 -7.77
CA PRO A 171 10.33 1.50 -8.72
C PRO A 171 10.87 2.16 -10.00
N LEU A 172 10.40 3.36 -10.35
CA LEU A 172 10.78 4.08 -11.57
C LEU A 172 11.92 5.10 -11.40
N THR A 173 12.33 5.41 -10.17
CA THR A 173 13.43 6.36 -9.91
C THR A 173 14.81 5.70 -9.85
N ARG A 174 14.87 4.36 -9.89
CA ARG A 174 16.10 3.57 -9.71
C ARG A 174 17.07 3.65 -10.89
N ASP A 175 16.59 4.00 -12.08
CA ASP A 175 17.41 4.02 -13.31
C ASP A 175 18.21 5.32 -13.51
N ASN A 176 18.17 6.25 -12.55
CA ASN A 176 18.88 7.54 -12.62
C ASN A 176 20.14 7.60 -11.71
N LYS A 177 20.69 6.46 -11.28
CA LYS A 177 21.97 6.38 -10.56
C LYS A 177 22.95 5.43 -11.25
#